data_AF-A0A7X0EAN9-F1
#
_entry.id   AF-A0A7X0EAN9-F1
#
_cell.length_a   1.000
_cell.length_b   1.000
_cell.length_c   1.000
_cell.angle_alpha   90.00
_cell.angle_beta   90.00
_cell.angle_gamma   90.00
#
_symmetry.space_group_name_H-M   'P 1'
#
loop_
_entity.id
_entity.type
_entity.pdbx_description
1 polymer ?
#
loop_
_entity_poly.entity_id
_entity_poly.type
_entity_poly.pdbx_seq_one_letter_code
_entity_poly.pdbx_strand_id
1 'polypeptide(L)'
;MILTPIPLEDLPAILDDLRRRMRAEVPAVPRLAVEVFERIAATLELVPMGVDTPQHRAAGIALAHRFGIATIDELPMQAYSWDGHAIRTQSESYVLIHEIGHWLVAPPERRGLVDFGLGAGPETGRIAEANAAICVDLETQIEEEALSSLIGILWEVELGQPAILAFLEQNWLEGWDRPACIDNLAANLANLHRRGLIDANYRPVAPEHFEVMGRVASL
;
A
#
# COMPACT_ATOMS: atom_id res chain seq x y z
N MET A 1 5.78 5.77 10.34
CA MET A 1 5.69 6.57 11.59
C MET A 1 4.43 7.41 11.49
N ILE A 2 3.43 7.16 12.34
CA ILE A 2 2.26 8.03 12.38
C ILE A 2 2.67 9.43 12.88
N LEU A 3 2.42 10.48 12.10
CA LEU A 3 2.79 11.85 12.47
C LEU A 3 1.77 12.49 13.42
N THR A 4 0.49 12.14 13.28
CA THR A 4 -0.60 12.54 14.20
C THR A 4 -1.42 11.31 14.59
N PRO A 5 -1.31 10.81 15.84
CA PRO A 5 -2.08 9.65 16.27
C PRO A 5 -3.58 9.97 16.24
N ILE A 6 -4.37 9.13 15.57
CA ILE A 6 -5.84 9.16 15.63
C ILE A 6 -6.28 7.97 16.50
N PRO A 7 -6.91 8.21 17.66
CA PRO A 7 -7.48 7.14 18.46
C PRO A 7 -8.55 6.36 17.70
N LEU A 8 -8.63 5.04 17.91
CA LEU A 8 -9.59 4.18 17.20
C LEU A 8 -11.05 4.54 17.53
N GLU A 9 -11.29 5.07 18.72
CA GLU A 9 -12.60 5.56 19.14
C GLU A 9 -13.08 6.79 18.37
N ASP A 10 -12.17 7.60 17.85
CA ASP A 10 -12.48 8.82 17.09
C ASP A 10 -12.70 8.53 15.60
N LEU A 11 -12.15 7.41 15.13
CA LEU A 11 -12.15 7.01 13.72
C LEU A 11 -13.55 6.96 13.09
N PRO A 12 -14.61 6.41 13.73
CA PRO A 12 -15.96 6.43 13.14
C PRO A 12 -16.45 7.84 12.79
N ALA A 13 -16.24 8.82 13.68
CA ALA A 13 -16.68 10.19 13.48
C ALA A 13 -15.87 10.89 12.36
N ILE A 14 -14.56 10.63 12.30
CA ILE A 14 -13.67 11.14 11.26
C ILE A 14 -14.08 10.59 9.89
N LEU A 15 -14.35 9.28 9.80
CA LEU A 15 -14.80 8.65 8.55
C LEU A 15 -16.15 9.22 8.10
N ASP A 16 -17.09 9.44 9.00
CA ASP A 16 -18.39 10.06 8.67
C ASP A 16 -18.25 11.49 8.14
N ASP A 17 -17.34 12.29 8.71
CA ASP A 17 -17.05 13.62 8.20
C ASP A 17 -16.45 13.59 6.79
N LEU A 18 -15.45 12.73 6.56
CA LEU A 18 -14.82 12.55 5.26
C LEU A 18 -15.86 12.09 4.22
N ARG A 19 -16.72 11.11 4.54
CA ARG A 19 -17.83 10.69 3.67
C ARG A 19 -18.70 11.87 3.27
N ARG A 20 -19.09 12.70 4.24
CA ARG A 20 -19.93 13.87 4.00
C ARG A 20 -19.24 14.88 3.08
N ARG A 21 -17.96 15.20 3.33
CA ARG A 21 -17.20 16.15 2.50
C ARG A 21 -16.98 15.63 1.08
N MET A 22 -16.55 14.38 0.92
CA MET A 22 -16.37 13.74 -0.38
C MET A 22 -17.66 13.73 -1.21
N ARG A 23 -18.83 13.58 -0.57
CA ARG A 23 -20.14 13.65 -1.24
C ARG A 23 -20.61 15.08 -1.53
N ALA A 24 -20.24 16.05 -0.69
CA ALA A 24 -20.63 17.45 -0.85
C ALA A 24 -19.78 18.20 -1.89
N GLU A 25 -18.52 17.81 -2.05
CA GLU A 25 -17.57 18.42 -2.99
C GLU A 25 -17.70 17.87 -4.42
N VAL A 26 -18.71 17.06 -4.72
CA VAL A 26 -19.03 16.63 -6.09
C VAL A 26 -19.39 17.90 -6.91
N PRO A 27 -18.64 18.24 -7.99
CA PRO A 27 -17.92 17.33 -8.90
C PRO A 27 -16.37 17.32 -8.77
N ALA A 28 -15.78 17.97 -7.78
CA ALA A 28 -14.32 18.11 -7.64
C ALA A 28 -13.62 16.79 -7.26
N VAL A 29 -14.26 15.92 -6.48
CA VAL A 29 -13.70 14.64 -6.06
C VAL A 29 -14.06 13.54 -7.08
N PRO A 30 -13.08 12.83 -7.66
CA PRO A 30 -13.36 11.71 -8.56
C PRO A 30 -14.17 10.62 -7.85
N ARG A 31 -15.21 10.11 -8.51
CA ARG A 31 -16.05 9.00 -8.01
C ARG A 31 -15.22 7.80 -7.53
N LEU A 32 -14.12 7.53 -8.22
CA LEU A 32 -13.08 6.56 -7.86
C LEU A 32 -12.63 6.67 -6.39
N ALA A 33 -12.27 7.88 -5.95
CA ALA A 33 -11.75 8.09 -4.60
C ALA A 33 -12.80 7.76 -3.54
N VAL A 34 -14.07 8.11 -3.80
CA VAL A 34 -15.19 7.80 -2.89
C VAL A 34 -15.40 6.29 -2.78
N GLU A 35 -15.45 5.57 -3.90
CA GLU A 35 -15.70 4.12 -3.90
C GLU A 35 -14.57 3.34 -3.21
N VAL A 36 -13.31 3.72 -3.45
CA VAL A 36 -12.17 3.09 -2.78
C VAL A 36 -12.14 3.43 -1.29
N PHE A 37 -12.36 4.69 -0.93
CA PHE A 37 -12.42 5.10 0.48
C PHE A 37 -13.49 4.32 1.24
N GLU A 38 -14.70 4.17 0.70
CA GLU A 38 -15.78 3.44 1.37
C GLU A 38 -15.42 1.96 1.57
N ARG A 39 -14.72 1.32 0.62
CA ARG A 39 -14.25 -0.06 0.76
C ARG A 39 -13.19 -0.22 1.85
N ILE A 40 -12.24 0.70 1.93
CA ILE A 40 -11.23 0.71 3.00
C ILE A 40 -11.92 0.96 4.34
N ALA A 41 -12.78 1.98 4.43
CA ALA A 41 -13.50 2.35 5.64
C ALA A 41 -14.42 1.23 6.15
N ALA A 42 -15.02 0.44 5.26
CA ALA A 42 -15.84 -0.71 5.64
C ALA A 42 -15.05 -1.77 6.44
N THR A 43 -13.74 -1.91 6.20
CA THR A 43 -12.89 -2.88 6.93
C THR A 43 -12.72 -2.57 8.43
N LEU A 44 -13.20 -1.41 8.91
CA LEU A 44 -13.29 -1.12 10.34
C LEU A 44 -14.11 -2.16 11.11
N GLU A 45 -15.10 -2.78 10.47
CA GLU A 45 -15.91 -3.84 11.08
C GLU A 45 -15.10 -5.12 11.36
N LEU A 46 -13.95 -5.28 10.72
CA LEU A 46 -13.07 -6.44 10.88
C LEU A 46 -12.11 -6.30 12.06
N VAL A 47 -11.89 -5.07 12.55
CA VAL A 47 -10.95 -4.80 13.67
C VAL A 47 -11.27 -5.63 14.92
N PRO A 48 -12.53 -5.76 15.38
CA PRO A 48 -12.86 -6.60 16.52
C PRO A 48 -12.62 -8.10 16.32
N MET A 49 -12.49 -8.55 15.06
CA MET A 49 -12.21 -9.96 14.72
C MET A 49 -10.72 -10.30 14.85
N GLY A 50 -9.86 -9.30 15.02
CA GLY A 50 -8.42 -9.46 15.20
C GLY A 50 -7.61 -8.64 14.19
N VAL A 51 -6.41 -8.25 14.61
CA VAL A 51 -5.44 -7.49 13.81
C VAL A 51 -4.13 -8.27 13.84
N ASP A 52 -3.40 -8.26 12.72
CA ASP A 52 -2.15 -9.00 12.56
C ASP A 52 -2.18 -10.46 13.06
N THR A 53 -3.23 -11.19 12.67
CA THR A 53 -3.36 -12.60 13.08
C THR A 53 -2.38 -13.49 12.29
N PRO A 54 -2.03 -14.68 12.80
CA PRO A 54 -1.26 -15.66 12.03
C PRO A 54 -1.91 -15.98 10.66
N GLN A 55 -3.24 -15.93 10.57
CA GLN A 55 -3.99 -16.12 9.34
C GLN A 55 -3.77 -14.96 8.35
N HIS A 56 -3.71 -13.71 8.83
CA HIS A 56 -3.39 -12.55 7.99
C HIS A 56 -1.98 -12.68 7.40
N ARG A 57 -0.99 -13.05 8.23
CA ARG A 57 0.38 -13.29 7.77
C ARG A 57 0.43 -14.42 6.73
N ALA A 58 -0.24 -15.54 6.99
CA ALA A 58 -0.30 -16.66 6.05
C ALA A 58 -0.93 -16.25 4.71
N ALA A 59 -1.97 -15.42 4.73
CA ALA A 59 -2.58 -14.88 3.52
C ALA A 59 -1.64 -13.94 2.75
N GLY A 60 -0.88 -13.09 3.44
CA GLY A 60 0.16 -12.25 2.83
C GLY A 60 1.28 -13.07 2.17
N ILE A 61 1.76 -14.13 2.84
CA ILE A 61 2.76 -15.05 2.28
C ILE A 61 2.21 -15.75 1.03
N ALA A 62 0.97 -16.25 1.10
CA ALA A 62 0.32 -16.88 -0.04
C ALA A 62 0.15 -15.90 -1.21
N LEU A 63 -0.14 -14.63 -0.94
CA LEU A 63 -0.20 -13.57 -1.95
C LEU A 63 1.17 -13.34 -2.60
N ALA A 64 2.24 -13.22 -1.81
CA ALA A 64 3.60 -13.08 -2.32
C ALA A 64 3.97 -14.24 -3.26
N HIS A 65 3.71 -15.48 -2.83
CA HIS A 65 3.99 -16.67 -3.64
C HIS A 65 3.16 -16.73 -4.92
N ARG A 66 1.88 -16.29 -4.88
CA ARG A 66 1.04 -16.17 -6.08
C ARG A 66 1.68 -15.25 -7.12
N PHE A 67 2.35 -14.19 -6.67
CA PHE A 67 3.03 -13.22 -7.53
C PHE A 67 4.45 -13.63 -7.94
N GLY A 68 4.91 -14.82 -7.51
CA GLY A 68 6.26 -15.29 -7.77
C GLY A 68 7.32 -14.58 -6.92
N ILE A 69 6.92 -13.94 -5.82
CA ILE A 69 7.83 -13.28 -4.89
C ILE A 69 8.30 -14.31 -3.86
N ALA A 70 9.61 -14.49 -3.73
CA ALA A 70 10.16 -15.38 -2.71
C ALA A 70 10.05 -14.76 -1.31
N THR A 71 10.02 -15.61 -0.29
CA THR A 71 9.91 -15.18 1.12
C THR A 71 10.91 -15.91 1.99
N ILE A 72 11.41 -15.24 3.03
CA ILE A 72 12.29 -15.79 4.06
C ILE A 72 11.62 -15.59 5.43
N ASP A 73 11.54 -16.64 6.24
CA ASP A 73 10.98 -16.58 7.60
C ASP A 73 12.01 -16.05 8.60
N GLU A 74 12.29 -14.75 8.52
CA GLU A 74 13.24 -14.01 9.35
C GLU A 74 12.72 -12.60 9.68
N LEU A 75 13.30 -11.96 10.70
CA LEU A 75 13.04 -10.55 11.05
C LEU A 75 13.70 -9.61 10.02
N PRO A 76 12.98 -8.62 9.45
CA PRO A 76 13.58 -7.58 8.59
C PRO A 76 14.74 -6.82 9.24
N MET A 77 14.62 -6.51 10.53
CA MET A 77 15.63 -5.79 11.32
C MET A 77 16.99 -6.50 11.39
N GLN A 78 17.07 -7.79 11.05
CA GLN A 78 18.34 -8.52 10.98
C GLN A 78 19.07 -8.31 9.64
N ALA A 79 18.40 -7.73 8.64
CA ALA A 79 18.96 -7.42 7.32
C ALA A 79 18.17 -6.30 6.59
N TYR A 80 17.27 -6.68 5.67
CA TYR A 80 16.46 -5.81 4.79
C TYR A 80 15.00 -6.27 4.82
N SER A 81 14.04 -5.40 4.51
CA SER A 81 12.68 -5.87 4.21
C SER A 81 12.66 -6.65 2.89
N TRP A 82 13.37 -6.13 1.89
CA TRP A 82 13.60 -6.76 0.59
C TRP A 82 15.09 -6.77 0.24
N ASP A 83 15.67 -7.95 0.01
CA ASP A 83 17.11 -8.09 -0.29
C ASP A 83 17.45 -8.20 -1.79
N GLY A 84 16.50 -7.84 -2.66
CA GLY A 84 16.62 -8.05 -4.11
C GLY A 84 16.10 -9.42 -4.58
N HIS A 85 15.80 -10.34 -3.66
CA HIS A 85 15.37 -11.70 -4.01
C HIS A 85 14.13 -12.15 -3.23
N ALA A 86 14.06 -11.86 -1.93
CA ALA A 86 12.96 -12.32 -1.09
C ALA A 86 12.52 -11.28 -0.04
N ILE A 87 11.24 -11.34 0.32
CA ILE A 87 10.67 -10.56 1.42
C ILE A 87 10.85 -11.31 2.75
N ARG A 88 11.29 -10.63 3.81
CA ARG A 88 11.33 -11.18 5.16
C ARG A 88 9.95 -11.11 5.83
N THR A 89 9.47 -12.23 6.37
CA THR A 89 8.06 -12.37 6.77
C THR A 89 7.78 -12.27 8.26
N GLN A 90 8.78 -12.14 9.13
CA GLN A 90 8.57 -11.92 10.56
C GLN A 90 8.33 -10.43 10.86
N SER A 91 7.34 -9.86 10.18
CA SER A 91 6.78 -8.53 10.44
C SER A 91 5.26 -8.64 10.56
N GLU A 92 4.61 -7.54 10.89
CA GLU A 92 3.17 -7.43 10.81
C GLU A 92 2.70 -7.69 9.37
N SER A 93 1.55 -8.33 9.22
CA SER A 93 0.94 -8.71 7.94
C SER A 93 0.75 -7.53 6.98
N TYR A 94 0.40 -6.35 7.49
CA TYR A 94 0.28 -5.14 6.67
C TYR A 94 1.66 -4.63 6.18
N VAL A 95 2.74 -4.83 6.94
CA VAL A 95 4.12 -4.54 6.51
C VAL A 95 4.52 -5.51 5.40
N LEU A 96 4.25 -6.81 5.57
CA LEU A 96 4.48 -7.80 4.51
C LEU A 96 3.73 -7.44 3.21
N ILE A 97 2.47 -7.03 3.31
CA ILE A 97 1.66 -6.67 2.14
C ILE A 97 2.13 -5.34 1.53
N HIS A 98 2.65 -4.41 2.34
CA HIS A 98 3.31 -3.19 1.86
C HIS A 98 4.54 -3.53 1.00
N GLU A 99 5.38 -4.49 1.41
CA GLU A 99 6.54 -4.93 0.61
C GLU A 99 6.12 -5.59 -0.72
N ILE A 100 5.00 -6.31 -0.73
CA ILE A 100 4.40 -6.78 -1.98
C ILE A 100 3.99 -5.58 -2.86
N GLY A 101 3.45 -4.52 -2.24
CA GLY A 101 3.15 -3.26 -2.90
C GLY A 101 4.38 -2.64 -3.56
N HIS A 102 5.52 -2.58 -2.87
CA HIS A 102 6.77 -2.13 -3.46
C HIS A 102 7.17 -2.97 -4.67
N TRP A 103 7.09 -4.29 -4.58
CA TRP A 103 7.41 -5.16 -5.71
C TRP A 103 6.52 -4.88 -6.94
N LEU A 104 5.23 -4.61 -6.73
CA LEU A 104 4.28 -4.28 -7.79
C LEU A 104 4.58 -2.92 -8.44
N VAL A 105 4.90 -1.91 -7.62
CA VAL A 105 5.17 -0.52 -8.05
C VAL A 105 6.53 -0.39 -8.72
N ALA A 106 7.53 -1.10 -8.19
CA ALA A 106 8.89 -1.06 -8.69
C ALA A 106 8.95 -1.59 -10.14
N PRO A 107 9.66 -0.89 -11.04
CA PRO A 107 9.89 -1.36 -12.38
C PRO A 107 10.76 -2.63 -12.36
N PRO A 108 10.62 -3.55 -13.34
CA PRO A 108 11.28 -4.85 -13.32
C PRO A 108 12.81 -4.80 -13.09
N GLU A 109 13.48 -3.81 -13.66
CA GLU A 109 14.93 -3.60 -13.55
C GLU A 109 15.41 -3.27 -12.13
N ARG A 110 14.53 -2.77 -11.24
CA ARG A 110 14.85 -2.45 -9.84
C ARG A 110 14.41 -3.52 -8.84
N ARG A 111 13.60 -4.49 -9.26
CA ARG A 111 13.17 -5.58 -8.36
C ARG A 111 14.35 -6.39 -7.83
N GLY A 112 15.46 -6.48 -8.56
CA GLY A 112 16.68 -7.15 -8.09
C GLY A 112 17.53 -6.37 -7.08
N LEU A 113 17.17 -5.14 -6.74
CA LEU A 113 17.95 -4.28 -5.83
C LEU A 113 17.43 -4.39 -4.40
N VAL A 114 18.33 -4.22 -3.43
CA VAL A 114 17.96 -4.07 -2.01
C VAL A 114 17.01 -2.89 -1.85
N ASP A 115 15.91 -3.10 -1.12
CA ASP A 115 14.81 -2.14 -0.93
C ASP A 115 14.42 -1.41 -2.24
N PHE A 116 14.44 -2.14 -3.36
CA PHE A 116 14.06 -1.66 -4.70
C PHE A 116 14.86 -0.44 -5.19
N GLY A 117 16.02 -0.16 -4.57
CA GLY A 117 16.83 1.03 -4.83
C GLY A 117 16.20 2.34 -4.30
N LEU A 118 15.24 2.25 -3.38
CA LEU A 118 14.61 3.39 -2.70
C LEU A 118 15.40 3.87 -1.49
N GLY A 119 16.18 2.98 -0.86
CA GLY A 119 16.91 3.26 0.37
C GLY A 119 16.27 2.59 1.57
N ALA A 120 16.85 2.80 2.75
CA ALA A 120 16.45 2.09 3.97
C ALA A 120 15.05 2.52 4.45
N GLY A 121 14.15 1.55 4.59
CA GLY A 121 12.88 1.74 5.31
C GLY A 121 13.05 1.68 6.84
N PRO A 122 11.99 1.96 7.62
CA PRO A 122 12.03 1.93 9.09
C PRO A 122 12.49 0.57 9.67
N GLU A 123 12.15 -0.52 8.99
CA GLU A 123 12.43 -1.90 9.40
C GLU A 123 13.79 -2.42 8.91
N THR A 124 14.52 -1.63 8.12
CA THR A 124 15.80 -2.04 7.53
C THR A 124 16.92 -1.98 8.55
N GLY A 125 17.48 -3.15 8.90
CA GLY A 125 18.62 -3.25 9.81
C GLY A 125 19.94 -2.76 9.21
N ARG A 126 20.12 -2.88 7.89
CA ARG A 126 21.35 -2.52 7.15
C ARG A 126 21.25 -1.17 6.45
N ILE A 127 20.95 -0.13 7.22
CA ILE A 127 20.66 1.23 6.74
C ILE A 127 21.72 1.76 5.76
N ALA A 128 23.01 1.62 6.10
CA ALA A 128 24.08 2.15 5.27
C ALA A 128 24.20 1.46 3.90
N GLU A 129 23.99 0.14 3.85
CA GLU A 129 24.03 -0.64 2.61
C GLU A 129 22.82 -0.31 1.71
N ALA A 130 21.61 -0.25 2.29
CA ALA A 130 20.40 0.13 1.56
C ALA A 130 20.49 1.55 1.00
N ASN A 131 20.96 2.51 1.80
CA ASN A 131 21.13 3.89 1.33
C ASN A 131 22.21 4.05 0.25
N ALA A 132 23.22 3.17 0.23
CA ALA A 132 24.22 3.17 -0.83
C ALA A 132 23.67 2.63 -2.17
N ALA A 133 22.55 1.90 -2.14
CA ALA A 133 21.87 1.36 -3.31
C ALA A 133 20.80 2.31 -3.90
N ILE A 134 20.60 3.49 -3.30
CA ILE A 134 19.64 4.48 -3.81
C ILE A 134 19.99 4.86 -5.25
N CYS A 135 19.02 4.69 -6.15
CA CYS A 135 19.20 4.97 -7.58
C CYS A 135 18.09 5.83 -8.18
N VAL A 136 17.19 6.36 -7.34
CA VAL A 136 16.09 7.24 -7.72
C VAL A 136 16.20 8.58 -7.00
N ASP A 137 15.52 9.60 -7.51
CA ASP A 137 15.41 10.89 -6.82
C ASP A 137 14.36 10.85 -5.69
N LEU A 138 14.37 11.89 -4.85
CA LEU A 138 13.47 11.99 -3.70
C LEU A 138 11.98 12.04 -4.11
N GLU A 139 11.67 12.65 -5.25
CA GLU A 139 10.28 12.71 -5.74
C GLU A 139 9.78 11.31 -6.08
N THR A 140 10.59 10.51 -6.77
CA THR A 140 10.30 9.11 -7.06
C THR A 140 10.20 8.27 -5.78
N GLN A 141 11.06 8.50 -4.78
CA GLN A 141 10.95 7.80 -3.49
C GLN A 141 9.60 8.06 -2.84
N ILE A 142 9.19 9.32 -2.75
CA ILE A 142 7.92 9.72 -2.14
C ILE A 142 6.73 9.15 -2.91
N GLU A 143 6.76 9.24 -4.25
CA GLU A 143 5.69 8.69 -5.09
C GLU A 143 5.59 7.18 -4.94
N GLU A 144 6.69 6.44 -5.05
CA GLU A 144 6.65 4.98 -4.98
C GLU A 144 6.28 4.46 -3.59
N GLU A 145 6.72 5.11 -2.52
CA GLU A 145 6.28 4.82 -1.15
C GLU A 145 4.76 4.97 -1.02
N ALA A 146 4.21 6.10 -1.49
CA ALA A 146 2.78 6.36 -1.44
C ALA A 146 1.99 5.33 -2.27
N LEU A 147 2.44 5.01 -3.48
CA LEU A 147 1.79 4.02 -4.33
C LEU A 147 1.86 2.61 -3.73
N SER A 148 3.00 2.24 -3.14
CA SER A 148 3.24 0.91 -2.53
C SER A 148 2.37 0.71 -1.30
N SER A 149 2.30 1.73 -0.45
CA SER A 149 1.37 1.79 0.68
C SER A 149 -0.08 1.65 0.23
N LEU A 150 -0.52 2.45 -0.74
CA LEU A 150 -1.91 2.42 -1.19
C LEU A 150 -2.29 1.09 -1.84
N ILE A 151 -1.48 0.55 -2.75
CA ILE A 151 -1.77 -0.72 -3.40
C ILE A 151 -1.75 -1.88 -2.39
N GLY A 152 -0.88 -1.82 -1.38
CA GLY A 152 -0.87 -2.78 -0.27
C GLY A 152 -2.18 -2.77 0.51
N ILE A 153 -2.67 -1.59 0.89
CA ILE A 153 -3.97 -1.39 1.56
C ILE A 153 -5.11 -1.94 0.71
N LEU A 154 -5.08 -1.74 -0.61
CA LEU A 154 -6.10 -2.31 -1.51
C LEU A 154 -6.05 -3.84 -1.54
N TRP A 155 -4.87 -4.45 -1.49
CA TRP A 155 -4.75 -5.90 -1.36
C TRP A 155 -5.25 -6.42 -0.01
N GLU A 156 -5.05 -5.70 1.09
CA GLU A 156 -5.64 -6.05 2.39
C GLU A 156 -7.17 -6.08 2.32
N VAL A 157 -7.79 -5.11 1.64
CA VAL A 157 -9.24 -5.12 1.37
C VAL A 157 -9.64 -6.40 0.61
N GLU A 158 -8.89 -6.77 -0.44
CA GLU A 158 -9.17 -7.99 -1.21
C GLU A 158 -8.96 -9.29 -0.42
N LEU A 159 -8.08 -9.27 0.58
CA LEU A 159 -7.83 -10.39 1.48
C LEU A 159 -8.82 -10.45 2.65
N GLY A 160 -9.73 -9.47 2.79
CA GLY A 160 -10.66 -9.39 3.91
C GLY A 160 -9.96 -9.11 5.24
N GLN A 161 -8.92 -8.28 5.23
CA GLN A 161 -8.15 -7.86 6.41
C GLN A 161 -8.58 -6.44 6.85
N PRO A 162 -8.29 -6.02 8.10
CA PRO A 162 -8.63 -4.69 8.62
C PRO A 162 -7.75 -3.57 8.00
N ALA A 163 -7.85 -3.39 6.68
CA ALA A 163 -7.05 -2.46 5.88
C ALA A 163 -7.12 -1.00 6.34
N ILE A 164 -8.19 -0.62 7.05
CA ILE A 164 -8.32 0.71 7.66
C ILE A 164 -7.20 1.02 8.66
N LEU A 165 -6.65 0.00 9.33
CA LEU A 165 -5.55 0.18 10.26
C LEU A 165 -4.24 0.48 9.52
N ALA A 166 -3.96 -0.23 8.42
CA ALA A 166 -2.85 0.12 7.55
C ALA A 166 -3.02 1.51 6.93
N PHE A 167 -4.25 1.89 6.53
CA PHE A 167 -4.57 3.23 6.05
C PHE A 167 -4.26 4.31 7.11
N LEU A 168 -4.52 4.02 8.38
CA LEU A 168 -4.17 4.90 9.49
C LEU A 168 -2.65 4.94 9.76
N GLU A 169 -2.01 3.79 9.90
CA GLU A 169 -0.57 3.64 10.19
C GLU A 169 0.32 4.29 9.12
N GLN A 170 -0.15 4.27 7.88
CA GLN A 170 0.53 4.85 6.71
C GLN A 170 0.14 6.33 6.48
N ASN A 171 -0.46 7.00 7.47
CA ASN A 171 -0.79 8.43 7.47
C ASN A 171 -1.76 8.91 6.38
N TRP A 172 -2.60 8.05 5.80
CA TRP A 172 -3.56 8.51 4.78
C TRP A 172 -4.66 9.44 5.35
N LEU A 173 -4.86 9.41 6.67
CA LEU A 173 -5.76 10.29 7.41
C LEU A 173 -5.05 11.48 8.06
N GLU A 174 -3.77 11.71 7.77
CA GLU A 174 -3.07 12.88 8.27
C GLU A 174 -3.70 14.17 7.72
N GLY A 175 -4.00 15.11 8.62
CA GLY A 175 -4.70 16.34 8.24
C GLY A 175 -6.05 16.08 7.59
N TRP A 176 -6.76 15.03 8.03
CA TRP A 176 -8.05 14.61 7.49
C TRP A 176 -9.05 15.77 7.36
N ASP A 177 -8.98 16.77 8.24
CA ASP A 177 -9.82 17.97 8.28
C ASP A 177 -9.59 18.93 7.11
N ARG A 178 -8.55 18.73 6.30
CA ARG A 178 -8.18 19.56 5.15
C ARG A 178 -8.64 18.92 3.83
N PRO A 179 -9.04 19.71 2.81
CA PRO A 179 -9.34 19.20 1.47
C PRO A 179 -8.20 18.39 0.84
N ALA A 180 -6.95 18.79 1.12
CA ALA A 180 -5.75 18.14 0.60
C ALA A 180 -5.63 16.64 0.94
N CYS A 181 -6.25 16.16 2.02
CA CYS A 181 -6.29 14.73 2.34
C CYS A 181 -7.04 13.93 1.28
N ILE A 182 -8.20 14.44 0.84
CA ILE A 182 -9.02 13.82 -0.22
C ILE A 182 -8.31 13.92 -1.57
N ASP A 183 -7.72 15.09 -1.87
CA ASP A 183 -6.97 15.31 -3.11
C ASP A 183 -5.76 14.36 -3.22
N ASN A 184 -5.04 14.13 -2.12
CA ASN A 184 -3.91 13.21 -2.08
C ASN A 184 -4.32 11.77 -2.40
N LEU A 185 -5.42 11.28 -1.80
CA LEU A 185 -5.96 9.96 -2.11
C LEU A 185 -6.35 9.86 -3.59
N ALA A 186 -7.08 10.84 -4.11
CA ALA A 186 -7.53 10.86 -5.49
C ALA A 186 -6.35 10.87 -6.49
N ALA A 187 -5.30 11.66 -6.22
CA ALA A 187 -4.11 11.75 -7.05
C ALA A 187 -3.36 10.41 -7.11
N ASN A 188 -3.16 9.75 -5.97
CA ASN A 188 -2.48 8.45 -5.91
C ASN A 188 -3.28 7.33 -6.57
N LEU A 189 -4.61 7.32 -6.43
CA LEU A 189 -5.47 6.37 -7.15
C LEU A 189 -5.42 6.58 -8.66
N ALA A 190 -5.40 7.84 -9.12
CA ALA A 190 -5.23 8.14 -10.54
C ALA A 190 -3.87 7.66 -11.07
N ASN A 191 -2.81 7.76 -10.27
CA ASN A 191 -1.48 7.24 -10.62
C ASN A 191 -1.45 5.71 -10.67
N LEU A 192 -2.03 5.01 -9.68
CA LEU A 192 -2.16 3.54 -9.72
C LEU A 192 -2.92 3.06 -10.96
N HIS A 193 -4.03 3.72 -11.29
CA HIS A 193 -4.84 3.40 -12.47
C HIS A 193 -4.05 3.65 -13.76
N ARG A 194 -3.34 4.78 -13.86
CA ARG A 194 -2.49 5.11 -15.02
C ARG A 194 -1.37 4.08 -15.22
N ARG A 195 -0.82 3.54 -14.13
CA ARG A 195 0.21 2.48 -14.15
C ARG A 195 -0.37 1.08 -14.40
N GLY A 196 -1.70 0.93 -14.52
CA GLY A 196 -2.36 -0.36 -14.73
C GLY A 196 -2.32 -1.28 -13.50
N LEU A 197 -2.02 -0.74 -12.32
CA LEU A 197 -1.95 -1.50 -11.07
C LEU A 197 -3.32 -1.68 -10.41
N ILE A 198 -4.31 -0.89 -10.82
CA ILE A 198 -5.72 -1.09 -10.50
C ILE A 198 -6.58 -1.08 -11.77
N ASP A 199 -7.68 -1.84 -11.76
CA ASP A 199 -8.59 -1.97 -12.89
C ASP A 199 -9.62 -0.83 -12.96
N ALA A 200 -10.53 -0.91 -13.94
CA ALA A 200 -11.61 0.07 -14.12
C ALA A 200 -12.65 0.08 -12.98
N ASN A 201 -12.66 -0.96 -12.13
CA ASN A 201 -13.45 -1.04 -10.90
C ASN A 201 -12.60 -0.68 -9.66
N TYR A 202 -11.39 -0.19 -9.88
CA TYR A 202 -10.47 0.30 -8.86
C TYR A 202 -10.06 -0.78 -7.86
N ARG A 203 -9.96 -2.02 -8.36
CA ARG A 203 -9.44 -3.18 -7.64
C ARG A 203 -7.99 -3.41 -8.04
N PRO A 204 -7.13 -3.87 -7.13
CA PRO A 204 -5.74 -4.16 -7.45
C PRO A 204 -5.64 -5.28 -8.49
N VAL A 205 -4.76 -5.09 -9.47
CA VAL A 205 -4.52 -6.03 -10.57
C VAL A 205 -3.35 -6.91 -10.19
N ALA A 206 -3.54 -8.22 -10.30
CA ALA A 206 -2.49 -9.19 -10.10
C ALA A 206 -1.47 -9.15 -11.26
N PRO A 207 -0.15 -9.31 -11.00
CA PRO A 207 0.91 -9.11 -11.98
C PRO A 207 0.85 -10.06 -13.18
N GLU A 208 0.25 -11.24 -13.04
CA GLU A 208 -0.05 -12.16 -14.14
C GLU A 208 -0.92 -11.54 -15.25
N HIS A 209 -1.62 -10.43 -14.95
CA HIS A 209 -2.44 -9.70 -15.91
C HIS A 209 -1.75 -8.46 -16.52
N PHE A 210 -0.53 -8.09 -16.08
CA PHE A 210 0.18 -6.92 -16.60
C PHE A 210 0.54 -7.10 -18.09
N GLU A 211 0.91 -8.31 -18.52
CA GLU A 211 1.28 -8.61 -19.91
C GLU A 211 0.10 -8.54 -20.90
N VAL A 212 -1.13 -8.71 -20.41
CA VAL A 212 -2.34 -8.65 -21.25
C VAL A 212 -2.66 -7.21 -21.63
N MET A 213 -2.44 -6.24 -20.73
CA MET A 213 -2.73 -4.83 -21.00
C MET A 213 -1.73 -4.15 -21.94
N GLY A 214 -0.45 -4.56 -21.90
CA GLY A 214 0.56 -4.04 -22.84
C GLY A 214 0.30 -4.39 -24.31
N ARG A 215 -0.40 -5.51 -24.58
CA ARG A 215 -0.72 -5.94 -25.94
C ARG A 215 -1.95 -5.25 -26.55
N VAL A 216 -2.88 -4.79 -25.72
CA VAL A 216 -4.12 -4.13 -26.21
C VAL A 216 -3.88 -2.65 -26.54
N ALA A 217 -2.93 -1.99 -25.88
CA ALA A 217 -2.55 -0.60 -26.18
C ALA A 217 -1.72 -0.43 -27.48
N SER A 218 -1.43 -1.53 -28.18
CA SER A 218 -0.62 -1.55 -29.42
C SER A 218 -1.42 -1.88 -30.69
N LEU A 219 -2.74 -1.78 -30.65
CA LEU A 219 -3.66 -1.96 -31.80
C LEU A 219 -4.47 -0.68 -32.03
#